data_AF-A0A6I3ELW8-F1
#
_entry.id   AF-A0A6I3ELW8-F1
#
_cell.length_a   1.000
_cell.length_b   1.000
_cell.length_c   1.000
_cell.angle_alpha   90.00
_cell.angle_beta   90.00
_cell.angle_gamma   90.00
#
_symmetry.space_group_name_H-M   'P 1'
#
loop_
_entity.id
_entity.type
_entity.pdbx_description
1 polymer ?
#
loop_
_entity_poly.entity_id
_entity_poly.type
_entity_poly.pdbx_seq_one_letter_code
_entity_poly.pdbx_strand_id
1 'polypeptide(L)'
;GARIDEHGKDSILVGVPQERSKMDPTGVGDCFRAGFVAGLAWGFDHERCAQIGSMLATFCIETKGTQEYRFTKSEFIERFAEAYGVAAATQVGEKLAPRLVG
;
A
#
# COMPACT_ATOMS: atom_id res chain seq x y z
N GLY A 1 5.43 -9.30 -3.74
CA GLY A 1 6.06 -8.07 -4.26
C GLY A 1 5.36 -7.65 -5.53
N ALA A 2 5.70 -6.47 -6.05
CA ALA A 2 5.22 -5.97 -7.34
C ALA A 2 6.41 -5.65 -8.26
N ARG A 3 6.24 -5.89 -9.55
CA ARG A 3 7.13 -5.43 -10.62
C ARG A 3 6.33 -4.48 -11.50
N ILE A 4 6.87 -3.30 -11.76
CA ILE A 4 6.27 -2.28 -12.60
C ILE A 4 7.19 -2.06 -13.78
N ASP A 5 6.66 -2.34 -14.97
CA ASP A 5 7.37 -2.18 -16.23
C ASP A 5 6.77 -0.98 -16.97
N GLU A 6 7.62 0.00 -17.28
CA GLU A 6 7.29 1.12 -18.13
C GLU A 6 8.02 0.98 -19.46
N HIS A 7 7.36 1.32 -20.56
CA HIS A 7 7.98 1.23 -21.88
C HIS A 7 9.26 2.08 -21.95
N GLY A 8 10.40 1.42 -22.20
CA GLY A 8 11.69 2.06 -22.35
C GLY A 8 12.37 2.47 -21.03
N LYS A 9 11.91 1.99 -19.88
CA LYS A 9 12.57 2.20 -18.58
C LYS A 9 12.93 0.87 -17.92
N ASP A 10 13.83 0.93 -16.96
CA ASP A 10 14.13 -0.20 -16.09
C ASP A 10 12.93 -0.57 -15.22
N SER A 11 12.82 -1.85 -14.88
CA SER A 11 11.78 -2.38 -14.02
C SER A 11 11.91 -1.84 -12.60
N ILE A 12 10.81 -1.34 -12.04
CA ILE A 12 10.72 -0.99 -10.63
C ILE A 12 10.28 -2.22 -9.85
N LEU A 13 11.06 -2.64 -8.85
CA LEU A 13 10.76 -3.77 -8.00
C LEU A 13 10.39 -3.29 -6.59
N VAL A 14 9.18 -3.61 -6.14
CA VAL A 14 8.68 -3.22 -4.82
C VAL A 14 8.43 -4.46 -3.97
N GLY A 15 9.09 -4.49 -2.81
CA GLY A 15 8.89 -5.50 -1.77
C GLY A 15 7.50 -5.41 -1.12
N VAL A 16 7.08 -6.49 -0.47
CA VAL A 16 5.85 -6.49 0.34
C VAL A 16 6.17 -6.09 1.78
N PRO A 17 5.34 -5.26 2.43
CA PRO A 17 5.43 -5.03 3.87
C PRO A 17 5.17 -6.34 4.60
N GLN A 18 5.87 -6.54 5.72
CA GLN A 18 5.70 -7.71 6.56
C GLN A 18 4.26 -7.78 7.08
N GLU A 19 3.56 -8.87 6.77
CA GLU A 19 2.25 -9.15 7.32
C GLU A 19 2.33 -9.64 8.77
N ARG A 20 1.33 -9.26 9.57
CA ARG A 20 1.09 -9.76 10.94
C ARG A 20 0.39 -11.12 10.93
N SER A 21 -0.44 -11.38 9.91
CA SER A 21 -1.16 -12.64 9.72
C SER A 21 -1.56 -12.82 8.25
N LYS A 22 -1.86 -14.06 7.85
CA LYS A 22 -2.43 -14.40 6.54
C LYS A 22 -3.80 -15.03 6.75
N MET A 23 -4.84 -14.20 6.82
CA MET A 23 -6.20 -14.63 7.15
C MET A 23 -7.01 -14.99 5.91
N ASP A 24 -7.09 -14.10 4.92
CA ASP A 24 -7.90 -14.30 3.71
C ASP A 24 -7.24 -13.59 2.52
N PRO A 25 -6.83 -14.32 1.46
CA PRO A 25 -6.22 -13.71 0.29
C PRO A 25 -7.24 -13.02 -0.63
N THR A 26 -8.54 -13.17 -0.38
CA THR A 26 -9.61 -12.61 -1.23
C THR A 26 -9.54 -11.08 -1.20
N GLY A 27 -9.57 -10.44 -2.36
CA GLY A 27 -9.57 -8.97 -2.47
C GLY A 27 -8.19 -8.30 -2.37
N VAL A 28 -7.11 -9.05 -2.07
CA VAL A 28 -5.74 -8.50 -1.95
C VAL A 28 -5.30 -7.79 -3.23
N GLY A 29 -5.61 -8.36 -4.40
CA GLY A 29 -5.30 -7.76 -5.70
C GLY A 29 -6.11 -6.47 -5.99
N ASP A 30 -7.36 -6.42 -5.54
CA ASP A 30 -8.20 -5.22 -5.66
C ASP A 30 -7.70 -4.11 -4.76
N CYS A 31 -7.31 -4.44 -3.53
CA CYS A 31 -6.69 -3.51 -2.59
C CYS A 31 -5.36 -2.97 -3.13
N PHE A 32 -4.51 -3.83 -3.72
CA PHE A 32 -3.29 -3.38 -4.38
C PHE A 32 -3.60 -2.35 -5.48
N ARG A 33 -4.52 -2.69 -6.40
CA ARG A 33 -4.90 -1.80 -7.50
C ARG A 33 -5.51 -0.50 -7.02
N ALA A 34 -6.37 -0.54 -6.00
CA ALA A 34 -6.98 0.63 -5.40
C ALA A 34 -5.92 1.58 -4.81
N GLY A 35 -4.94 1.03 -4.08
CA GLY A 35 -3.83 1.82 -3.54
C GLY A 35 -2.93 2.40 -4.62
N PHE A 36 -2.63 1.62 -5.68
CA PHE A 36 -1.84 2.10 -6.81
C PHE A 36 -2.52 3.26 -7.53
N VAL A 37 -3.82 3.13 -7.84
CA VAL A 37 -4.60 4.18 -8.50
C VAL A 37 -4.76 5.42 -7.61
N ALA A 38 -4.90 5.24 -6.29
CA ALA A 38 -4.92 6.37 -5.35
C ALA A 38 -3.59 7.14 -5.38
N GLY A 39 -2.45 6.43 -5.39
CA GLY A 39 -1.13 7.05 -5.52
C GLY A 39 -0.99 7.87 -6.81
N LEU A 40 -1.46 7.33 -7.94
CA LEU A 40 -1.48 8.04 -9.22
C LEU A 40 -2.32 9.31 -9.14
N ALA A 41 -3.52 9.21 -8.56
CA ALA A 41 -4.42 10.35 -8.38
C ALA A 41 -3.83 11.43 -7.46
N TRP A 42 -2.92 11.07 -6.55
CA TRP A 42 -2.18 12.00 -5.70
C TRP A 42 -0.93 12.58 -6.35
N GLY A 43 -0.60 12.15 -7.57
CA GLY A 43 0.54 12.64 -8.34
C GLY A 43 1.88 12.01 -7.95
N PHE A 44 1.86 10.83 -7.33
CA PHE A 44 3.08 10.11 -6.99
C PHE A 44 3.65 9.32 -8.18
N ASP A 45 4.93 8.98 -8.10
CA ASP A 45 5.59 8.08 -9.05
C ASP A 45 5.13 6.62 -8.87
N HIS A 46 5.48 5.77 -9.83
CA HIS A 46 5.05 4.38 -9.82
C HIS A 46 5.61 3.55 -8.67
N GLU A 47 6.81 3.86 -8.18
CA GLU A 47 7.38 3.17 -7.02
C GLU A 47 6.51 3.42 -5.79
N ARG A 48 6.19 4.69 -5.52
CA ARG A 48 5.34 5.08 -4.39
C ARG A 48 3.92 4.55 -4.55
N CYS A 49 3.36 4.56 -5.77
CA CYS A 49 2.06 3.95 -6.05
C CYS A 49 2.05 2.46 -5.69
N ALA A 50 3.08 1.71 -6.09
CA ALA A 50 3.19 0.29 -5.81
C ALA A 50 3.42 0.00 -4.32
N GLN A 51 4.14 0.85 -3.61
CA GLN A 51 4.28 0.75 -2.16
C GLN A 51 2.94 0.98 -1.43
N ILE A 52 2.16 2.00 -1.84
CA ILE A 52 0.82 2.25 -1.27
C ILE A 52 -0.10 1.06 -1.53
N GLY A 53 -0.13 0.55 -2.76
CA GLY A 53 -0.88 -0.65 -3.12
C GLY A 53 -0.46 -1.86 -2.28
N SER A 54 0.85 -2.08 -2.12
CA SER A 54 1.37 -3.21 -1.35
C SER A 54 1.00 -3.12 0.13
N MET A 55 1.05 -1.92 0.73
CA MET A 55 0.62 -1.73 2.12
C MET A 55 -0.88 -1.99 2.30
N LEU A 56 -1.71 -1.50 1.38
CA LEU A 56 -3.16 -1.74 1.43
C LEU A 56 -3.51 -3.23 1.25
N ALA A 57 -2.78 -3.92 0.37
CA ALA A 57 -2.88 -5.36 0.17
C ALA A 57 -2.47 -6.14 1.43
N THR A 58 -1.45 -5.68 2.18
CA THR A 58 -1.06 -6.27 3.47
C THR A 58 -2.15 -6.12 4.53
N PHE A 59 -2.81 -4.96 4.64
CA PHE A 59 -3.96 -4.83 5.54
C PHE A 59 -5.15 -5.73 5.14
N CYS A 60 -5.36 -5.91 3.83
CA CYS A 60 -6.40 -6.78 3.32
C CYS A 60 -6.15 -8.25 3.70
N ILE A 61 -4.96 -8.79 3.45
CA ILE A 61 -4.67 -10.22 3.73
C ILE A 61 -4.71 -10.55 5.23
N GLU A 62 -4.50 -9.55 6.09
CA GLU A 62 -4.59 -9.67 7.55
C GLU A 62 -6.03 -9.71 8.09
N THR A 63 -7.03 -9.46 7.24
CA THR A 63 -8.44 -9.39 7.62
C THR A 63 -9.25 -10.43 6.84
N LYS A 64 -10.33 -10.95 7.45
CA LYS A 64 -11.27 -11.83 6.74
C LYS A 64 -12.28 -10.98 5.95
N GLY A 65 -12.46 -11.30 4.67
CA GLY A 65 -13.26 -10.49 3.76
C GLY A 65 -12.41 -9.47 2.97
N THR A 66 -13.05 -8.68 2.12
CA THR A 66 -12.38 -7.84 1.10
C THR A 66 -12.32 -6.36 1.45
N GLN A 67 -13.17 -5.87 2.35
CA GLN A 67 -13.34 -4.43 2.68
C GLN A 67 -13.42 -4.18 4.20
N GLU A 68 -13.23 -5.22 4.99
CA GLU A 68 -13.35 -5.22 6.45
C GLU A 68 -12.10 -4.69 7.14
N TYR A 69 -10.97 -4.56 6.42
CA TYR A 69 -9.74 -4.02 6.97
C TYR A 69 -9.94 -2.59 7.47
N ARG A 70 -9.28 -2.26 8.59
CA ARG A 70 -9.28 -0.93 9.22
C ARG A 70 -7.84 -0.59 9.59
N PHE A 71 -7.49 0.68 9.49
CA PHE A 71 -6.22 1.19 9.98
C PHE A 71 -6.36 2.68 10.29
N THR A 72 -5.57 3.13 11.26
CA THR A 72 -5.42 4.57 11.50
C THR A 72 -4.38 5.15 10.56
N LYS A 73 -4.39 6.49 10.38
CA LYS A 73 -3.31 7.17 9.65
C LYS A 73 -1.96 6.87 10.26
N SER A 74 -1.82 6.95 11.59
CA SER A 74 -0.57 6.70 12.30
C SER A 74 -0.05 5.29 12.04
N GLU A 75 -0.91 4.28 12.21
CA GLU A 75 -0.56 2.88 11.97
C GLU A 75 -0.09 2.64 10.53
N PHE A 76 -0.80 3.20 9.55
CA PHE A 76 -0.40 3.08 8.15
C PHE A 76 1.01 3.64 7.95
N ILE A 77 1.26 4.86 8.44
CA ILE A 77 2.53 5.57 8.25
C ILE A 77 3.68 4.89 8.97
N GLU A 78 3.47 4.38 10.19
CA GLU A 78 4.48 3.62 10.94
C GLU A 78 4.91 2.36 10.17
N ARG A 79 3.96 1.52 9.76
CA ARG A 79 4.26 0.30 9.01
C ARG A 79 4.83 0.59 7.63
N PHE A 80 4.40 1.67 7.00
CA PHE A 80 4.95 2.12 5.72
C PHE A 80 6.41 2.57 5.86
N ALA A 81 6.76 3.24 6.96
CA ALA A 81 8.14 3.63 7.26
C ALA A 81 9.03 2.41 7.54
N GLU A 82 8.52 1.40 8.24
CA GLU A 82 9.23 0.13 8.46
C GLU A 82 9.54 -0.59 7.14
N ALA A 83 8.59 -0.60 6.20
CA ALA A 83 8.75 -1.30 4.92
C ALA A 83 9.58 -0.52 3.89
N TYR A 84 9.43 0.81 3.85
CA TYR A 84 9.90 1.64 2.72
C TYR A 84 10.69 2.88 3.12
N GLY A 85 10.88 3.11 4.42
CA GLY A 85 11.67 4.22 4.96
C GLY A 85 10.88 5.48 5.30
N VAL A 86 11.46 6.33 6.15
CA VAL A 86 10.80 7.53 6.70
C VAL A 86 10.46 8.57 5.64
N ALA A 87 11.31 8.76 4.63
CA ALA A 87 11.05 9.70 3.54
C ALA A 87 9.80 9.29 2.73
N ALA A 88 9.66 7.99 2.49
CA ALA A 88 8.51 7.40 1.82
C ALA A 88 7.21 7.66 2.60
N ALA A 89 7.26 7.35 3.90
CA ALA A 89 6.14 7.54 4.81
C ALA A 89 5.73 9.01 4.95
N THR A 90 6.70 9.93 4.99
CA THR A 90 6.42 11.38 5.09
C THR A 90 5.61 11.86 3.89
N GLN A 91 6.02 11.51 2.66
CA GLN A 91 5.32 11.89 1.44
C GLN A 91 3.88 11.36 1.40
N VAL A 92 3.67 10.08 1.73
CA VAL A 92 2.32 9.50 1.78
C VAL A 92 1.49 10.14 2.88
N GLY A 93 2.09 10.44 4.02
CA GLY A 93 1.44 11.07 5.17
C GLY A 93 0.80 12.42 4.86
N GLU A 94 1.34 13.20 3.93
CA GLU A 94 0.75 14.48 3.52
C GLU A 94 -0.59 14.31 2.80
N LYS A 95 -0.77 13.22 2.05
CA LYS A 95 -1.97 12.96 1.24
C LYS A 95 -2.99 12.06 1.94
N LEU A 96 -2.50 11.16 2.80
CA LEU A 96 -3.32 10.11 3.41
C LEU A 96 -4.33 10.69 4.41
N ALA A 97 -5.61 10.44 4.15
CA ALA A 97 -6.74 10.82 5.00
C ALA A 97 -7.75 9.65 5.09
N PRO A 98 -7.46 8.60 5.87
CA PRO A 98 -8.29 7.42 5.91
C PRO A 98 -9.60 7.71 6.63
N ARG A 99 -10.71 7.29 6.02
CA ARG A 99 -12.06 7.35 6.62
C ARG A 99 -12.49 6.02 7.24
N LEU A 100 -11.66 4.99 7.11
CA LEU A 100 -11.86 3.65 7.63
C LEU A 100 -11.32 3.55 9.06
N VAL A 101 -11.84 4.41 9.94
CA VAL A 101 -11.56 4.36 11.37
C VAL A 101 -12.72 3.58 12.00
N GLY A 102 -12.39 2.49 12.69
CA GLY A 102 -13.34 1.67 13.44
C GLY A 102 -12.94 1.66 14.91
#